data_AF-A0A9Q0G5I7-F1
#
_entry.id   AF-A0A9Q0G5I7-F1
#
_cell.length_a   1.000
_cell.length_b   1.000
_cell.length_c   1.000
_cell.angle_alpha   90.00
_cell.angle_beta   90.00
_cell.angle_gamma   90.00
#
_symmetry.space_group_name_H-M   'P 1'
#
loop_
_entity.id
_entity.type
_entity.pdbx_description
1 polymer ?
#
loop_
_entity_poly.entity_id
_entity_poly.type
_entity_poly.pdbx_seq_one_letter_code
_entity_poly.pdbx_strand_id
1 'polypeptide(L)'
;MANPRLLPAAFLWLKKSAKKHWAIPTVGFTILIVFALTFFSDQSSDNPSTFRPNFDSTADDDFVDLTLVHRAKDKGAFCLDGSLPAYHFQKGFGSGSSNWLLHIEGGGWCNTLESCTRRQVTPLGSSKYMEPQVRFSGILSRYPTQNPEFFNWNKVKIRYCDGASLAGHPESEFKNGTKLYFRGQRIWEVLMEELLSLGMSNAKQALLSGCSAGGLATLIHCDNFRDLLPKDATVKCLADAGKMLVEIIP
;
A
#
# COMPACT_ATOMS: atom_id res chain seq x y z
N MET A 1 73.62 -34.69 3.05
CA MET A 1 73.99 -35.56 1.90
C MET A 1 72.70 -35.91 1.18
N ALA A 2 72.53 -35.88 -0.13
CA ALA A 2 73.20 -35.25 -1.26
C ALA A 2 72.17 -35.34 -2.41
N ASN A 3 72.07 -34.29 -3.23
CA ASN A 3 71.47 -34.32 -4.57
C ASN A 3 72.45 -35.06 -5.51
N PRO A 4 72.04 -35.71 -6.63
CA PRO A 4 71.86 -34.97 -7.89
C PRO A 4 70.83 -35.52 -8.90
N ARG A 5 70.07 -34.59 -9.51
CA ARG A 5 69.77 -34.36 -10.95
C ARG A 5 69.97 -35.50 -11.98
N LEU A 6 68.99 -35.65 -12.90
CA LEU A 6 69.13 -35.33 -14.35
C LEU A 6 67.76 -35.38 -15.11
N LEU A 7 67.50 -34.32 -15.88
CA LEU A 7 66.49 -34.10 -16.95
C LEU A 7 67.09 -34.52 -18.31
N PRO A 8 66.39 -34.63 -19.49
CA PRO A 8 65.44 -33.67 -20.11
C PRO A 8 64.22 -34.36 -20.82
N ALA A 9 63.20 -33.73 -21.43
CA ALA A 9 63.19 -32.58 -22.33
C ALA A 9 61.77 -31.94 -22.53
N ALA A 10 61.79 -30.62 -22.77
CA ALA A 10 61.04 -29.83 -23.76
C ALA A 10 59.49 -29.87 -23.84
N PHE A 11 58.84 -28.73 -23.57
CA PHE A 11 58.20 -27.87 -24.59
C PHE A 11 57.88 -26.49 -24.00
N LEU A 12 58.49 -25.45 -24.56
CA LEU A 12 58.29 -24.03 -24.25
C LEU A 12 57.33 -23.42 -25.27
N TRP A 13 56.38 -22.59 -24.83
CA TRP A 13 55.89 -21.50 -25.69
C TRP A 13 55.60 -20.24 -24.86
N LEU A 14 56.46 -19.23 -25.04
CA LEU A 14 56.23 -17.86 -24.61
C LEU A 14 55.14 -17.21 -25.47
N LYS A 15 54.26 -16.41 -24.85
CA LYS A 15 53.69 -15.24 -25.54
C LYS A 15 53.75 -13.97 -24.68
N LYS A 16 54.14 -12.93 -25.40
CA LYS A 16 54.65 -11.61 -25.04
C LYS A 16 53.54 -10.69 -24.49
N SER A 17 53.91 -9.88 -23.51
CA SER A 17 53.12 -8.75 -23.00
C SER A 17 53.13 -7.57 -23.97
N ALA A 18 51.99 -6.90 -24.15
CA ALA A 18 51.90 -5.55 -24.67
C ALA A 18 50.71 -4.82 -24.00
N LYS A 19 51.03 -3.79 -23.21
CA LYS A 19 50.09 -2.84 -22.62
C LYS A 19 49.54 -1.92 -23.71
N LYS A 20 48.24 -1.64 -23.71
CA LYS A 20 47.65 -0.46 -24.37
C LYS A 20 46.50 0.09 -23.53
N HIS A 21 46.65 1.34 -23.12
CA HIS A 21 45.59 2.18 -22.57
C HIS A 21 44.69 2.67 -23.69
N TRP A 22 43.37 2.73 -23.44
CA TRP A 22 42.43 3.41 -24.32
C TRP A 22 41.53 4.31 -23.48
N ALA A 23 41.58 5.61 -23.78
CA ALA A 23 40.64 6.61 -23.32
C ALA A 23 39.37 6.53 -24.19
N ILE A 24 38.18 6.65 -23.58
CA ILE A 24 36.90 6.72 -24.28
C ILE A 24 36.27 8.09 -24.02
N PRO A 25 35.85 8.84 -25.06
CA PRO A 25 35.24 10.15 -24.93
C PRO A 25 33.73 10.08 -24.67
N THR A 26 33.23 11.11 -23.99
CA THR A 26 31.83 11.44 -23.72
C THR A 26 31.01 11.70 -24.99
N VAL A 27 29.83 11.08 -25.12
CA VAL A 27 28.85 11.40 -26.16
C VAL A 27 27.60 11.99 -25.50
N GLY A 28 27.37 13.29 -25.73
CA GLY A 28 26.13 13.97 -25.44
C GLY A 28 25.11 13.72 -26.54
N PHE A 29 23.86 13.49 -26.16
CA PHE A 29 22.74 13.30 -27.08
C PHE A 29 21.91 14.59 -27.13
N THR A 30 22.14 15.42 -28.15
CA THR A 30 21.27 16.54 -28.53
C THR A 30 20.39 16.07 -29.69
N ILE A 31 19.08 15.92 -29.47
CA ILE A 31 18.10 15.67 -30.54
C ILE A 31 17.46 17.00 -30.94
N LEU A 32 17.57 17.28 -32.24
CA LEU A 32 17.10 18.45 -32.98
C LEU A 32 15.57 18.50 -33.10
N ILE A 33 14.99 19.68 -32.87
CA ILE A 33 13.60 20.04 -33.15
C ILE A 33 13.53 20.60 -34.58
N VAL A 34 12.82 19.93 -35.51
CA VAL A 34 12.33 20.57 -36.74
C VAL A 34 11.05 19.85 -37.24
N PHE A 35 9.90 20.52 -37.22
CA PHE A 35 9.16 20.98 -38.41
C PHE A 35 7.75 21.47 -38.02
N ALA A 36 7.48 22.72 -38.40
CA ALA A 36 6.19 23.38 -38.32
C ALA A 36 5.52 23.39 -39.70
N LEU A 37 4.17 23.42 -39.69
CA LEU A 37 3.24 23.79 -40.78
C LEU A 37 3.17 22.77 -41.94
N THR A 38 2.02 22.23 -42.34
CA THR A 38 0.74 22.89 -42.66
C THR A 38 -0.40 21.84 -42.67
N PHE A 39 -1.63 22.23 -42.33
CA PHE A 39 -2.75 22.17 -43.28
C PHE A 39 -3.88 23.10 -42.80
N PHE A 40 -4.32 23.92 -43.74
CA PHE A 40 -5.32 24.97 -43.63
C PHE A 40 -6.75 24.39 -43.57
N SER A 41 -7.60 25.13 -42.86
CA SER A 41 -9.02 25.39 -43.14
C SER A 41 -9.93 24.25 -43.58
N ASP A 42 -10.88 23.88 -42.72
CA ASP A 42 -12.28 23.93 -43.16
C ASP A 42 -13.15 24.62 -42.11
N GLN A 43 -13.96 25.54 -42.62
CA GLN A 43 -14.82 26.44 -41.90
C GLN A 43 -16.23 25.85 -42.02
N SER A 44 -16.74 25.25 -40.95
CA SER A 44 -18.20 25.11 -40.80
C SER A 44 -18.64 25.92 -39.58
N SER A 45 -19.34 26.99 -39.91
CA SER A 45 -20.17 27.78 -39.02
C SER A 45 -21.28 26.91 -38.44
N ASP A 46 -21.42 26.89 -37.12
CA ASP A 46 -22.73 26.87 -36.47
C ASP A 46 -22.61 27.39 -35.03
N ASN A 47 -23.49 28.33 -34.68
CA ASN A 47 -23.63 28.99 -33.38
C ASN A 47 -25.14 29.31 -33.24
N PRO A 48 -25.73 29.43 -32.04
CA PRO A 48 -25.61 28.63 -30.82
C PRO A 48 -26.99 28.07 -30.40
N SER A 49 -27.04 26.83 -29.93
CA SER A 49 -28.08 26.44 -28.96
C SER A 49 -27.39 25.98 -27.69
N THR A 50 -27.54 26.79 -26.66
CA THR A 50 -27.08 26.59 -25.28
C THR A 50 -27.64 25.31 -24.67
N PHE A 51 -27.02 24.17 -24.98
CA PHE A 51 -27.03 23.04 -24.06
C PHE A 51 -25.90 23.27 -23.07
N ARG A 52 -26.24 23.91 -21.95
CA ARG A 52 -25.47 23.73 -20.72
C ARG A 52 -25.68 22.26 -20.35
N PRO A 53 -24.69 21.35 -20.43
CA PRO A 53 -24.77 20.22 -19.55
C PRO A 53 -24.81 20.84 -18.17
N ASN A 54 -25.86 20.57 -17.40
CA ASN A 54 -25.76 20.73 -15.96
C ASN A 54 -24.52 19.92 -15.58
N PHE A 55 -23.42 20.63 -15.31
CA PHE A 55 -22.34 20.07 -14.53
C PHE A 55 -22.95 19.88 -13.16
N ASP A 56 -23.62 18.74 -13.03
CA ASP A 56 -24.13 18.25 -11.78
C ASP A 56 -22.92 18.22 -10.84
N SER A 57 -22.99 19.06 -9.82
CA SER A 57 -21.95 19.29 -8.84
C SER A 57 -21.85 18.11 -7.88
N THR A 58 -21.80 16.88 -8.40
CA THR A 58 -21.61 15.63 -7.63
C THR A 58 -20.14 15.30 -7.40
N ALA A 59 -19.22 16.21 -7.79
CA ALA A 59 -17.78 16.03 -7.62
C ALA A 59 -17.29 15.90 -6.16
N ASP A 60 -18.18 16.07 -5.18
CA ASP A 60 -17.91 16.04 -3.75
C ASP A 60 -18.37 14.73 -3.04
N ASP A 61 -19.10 13.82 -3.72
CA ASP A 61 -19.70 12.62 -3.07
C ASP A 61 -18.75 11.39 -2.98
N ASP A 62 -17.51 11.52 -3.45
CA ASP A 62 -16.52 10.43 -3.44
C ASP A 62 -15.47 10.55 -2.35
N PHE A 63 -15.35 11.71 -1.72
CA PHE A 63 -14.41 11.95 -0.63
C PHE A 63 -15.00 11.42 0.67
N VAL A 64 -14.20 10.63 1.38
CA VAL A 64 -14.59 10.00 2.64
C VAL A 64 -13.70 10.52 3.75
N ASP A 65 -14.31 11.04 4.81
CA ASP A 65 -13.61 11.61 5.96
C ASP A 65 -12.79 10.58 6.74
N LEU A 66 -11.68 11.05 7.30
CA LEU A 66 -10.84 10.30 8.23
C LEU A 66 -11.52 10.23 9.60
N THR A 67 -11.65 9.02 10.13
CA THR A 67 -12.17 8.76 11.47
C THR A 67 -11.06 8.20 12.35
N LEU A 68 -10.78 8.84 13.49
CA LEU A 68 -9.85 8.35 14.49
C LEU A 68 -10.55 7.35 15.43
N VAL A 69 -9.87 6.25 15.75
CA VAL A 69 -10.38 5.25 16.71
C VAL A 69 -10.06 5.71 18.13
N HIS A 70 -10.93 6.50 18.76
CA HIS A 70 -10.65 7.06 20.09
C HIS A 70 -10.47 6.01 21.18
N ARG A 71 -11.20 4.90 21.13
CA ARG A 71 -11.09 3.76 22.08
C ARG A 71 -9.73 3.06 22.03
N ALA A 72 -8.94 3.29 20.98
CA ALA A 72 -7.60 2.73 20.85
C ALA A 72 -6.67 3.15 22.00
N LYS A 73 -6.88 4.35 22.57
CA LYS A 73 -6.09 4.86 23.69
C LYS A 73 -6.15 3.95 24.91
N ASP A 74 -7.35 3.50 25.28
CA ASP A 74 -7.58 2.68 26.47
C ASP A 74 -7.05 1.25 26.29
N LYS A 75 -6.88 0.83 25.04
CA LYS A 75 -6.36 -0.48 24.64
C LYS A 75 -4.86 -0.47 24.35
N GLY A 76 -4.22 0.70 24.43
CA GLY A 76 -2.81 0.88 24.11
C GLY A 76 -2.46 0.64 22.64
N ALA A 77 -3.40 0.91 21.73
CA ALA A 77 -3.22 0.80 20.29
C ALA A 77 -2.83 2.17 19.70
N PHE A 78 -1.63 2.27 19.15
CA PHE A 78 -1.07 3.52 18.66
C PHE A 78 -0.29 3.32 17.37
N CYS A 79 -0.32 4.32 16.49
CA CYS A 79 0.62 4.46 15.38
C CYS A 79 2.07 4.64 15.90
N LEU A 80 3.06 4.56 15.00
CA LEU A 80 4.48 4.66 15.36
C LEU A 80 4.82 5.86 16.25
N ASP A 81 4.19 7.02 16.04
CA ASP A 81 4.43 8.25 16.83
C ASP A 81 3.59 8.38 18.12
N GLY A 82 2.75 7.40 18.43
CA GLY A 82 1.82 7.46 19.56
C GLY A 82 0.45 8.09 19.26
N SER A 83 0.18 8.50 18.02
CA SER A 83 -1.15 8.95 17.60
C SER A 83 -2.13 7.77 17.46
N LEU A 84 -3.44 8.07 17.42
CA LEU A 84 -4.48 7.06 17.31
C LEU A 84 -4.55 6.50 15.89
N PRO A 85 -4.86 5.20 15.71
CA PRO A 85 -5.14 4.64 14.39
C PRO A 85 -6.42 5.22 13.81
N ALA A 86 -6.58 5.08 12.49
CA ALA A 86 -7.65 5.72 11.76
C ALA A 86 -8.15 4.88 10.57
N TYR A 87 -9.35 5.18 10.11
CA TYR A 87 -9.96 4.58 8.93
C TYR A 87 -10.86 5.60 8.22
N HIS A 88 -11.20 5.33 6.97
CA HIS A 88 -12.28 6.02 6.24
C HIS A 88 -13.43 5.05 6.05
N PHE A 89 -14.67 5.51 6.21
CA PHE A 89 -15.85 4.65 6.13
C PHE A 89 -16.97 5.28 5.29
N GLN A 90 -17.41 4.54 4.28
CA GLN A 90 -18.59 4.86 3.48
C GLN A 90 -19.66 3.79 3.71
N LYS A 91 -20.82 4.20 4.19
CA LYS A 91 -21.95 3.31 4.49
C LYS A 91 -22.54 2.72 3.21
N GLY A 92 -22.83 1.42 3.25
CA GLY A 92 -23.51 0.70 2.18
C GLY A 92 -25.01 1.02 2.11
N PHE A 93 -25.65 0.63 1.00
CA PHE A 93 -27.05 0.90 0.74
C PHE A 93 -27.74 -0.24 -0.02
N GLY A 94 -29.07 -0.26 0.01
CA GLY A 94 -29.88 -1.27 -0.68
C GLY A 94 -29.51 -2.69 -0.25
N SER A 95 -29.37 -3.60 -1.22
CA SER A 95 -28.98 -5.00 -0.97
C SER A 95 -27.58 -5.17 -0.38
N GLY A 96 -26.69 -4.17 -0.52
CA GLY A 96 -25.32 -4.20 -0.02
C GLY A 96 -25.16 -3.70 1.42
N SER A 97 -26.24 -3.22 2.08
CA SER A 97 -26.14 -2.61 3.42
C SER A 97 -25.71 -3.58 4.52
N SER A 98 -25.82 -4.89 4.30
CA SER A 98 -25.34 -5.94 5.20
C SER A 98 -24.00 -6.55 4.76
N ASN A 99 -23.36 -6.02 3.73
CA ASN A 99 -22.11 -6.54 3.19
C ASN A 99 -20.98 -5.55 3.44
N TRP A 100 -19.76 -6.07 3.64
CA TRP A 100 -18.62 -5.29 4.11
C TRP A 100 -17.38 -5.54 3.25
N LEU A 101 -16.70 -4.46 2.86
CA LEU A 101 -15.43 -4.50 2.18
C LEU A 101 -14.44 -3.65 2.96
N LEU A 102 -13.42 -4.30 3.51
CA LEU A 102 -12.32 -3.67 4.22
C LEU A 102 -11.10 -3.71 3.32
N HIS A 103 -10.47 -2.56 3.08
CA HIS A 103 -9.24 -2.45 2.30
C HIS A 103 -8.12 -1.86 3.16
N ILE A 104 -7.04 -2.62 3.37
CA ILE A 104 -5.87 -2.22 4.15
C ILE A 104 -4.89 -1.48 3.23
N GLU A 105 -4.58 -0.24 3.60
CA GLU A 105 -3.58 0.58 2.91
C GLU A 105 -2.19 -0.09 2.91
N GLY A 106 -1.47 0.05 1.79
CA GLY A 106 -0.09 -0.38 1.65
C GLY A 106 0.92 0.68 2.09
N GLY A 107 2.20 0.50 1.72
CA GLY A 107 3.24 1.51 1.97
C GLY A 107 4.57 0.97 2.48
N GLY A 108 4.88 -0.30 2.22
CA GLY A 108 6.14 -0.93 2.66
C GLY A 108 6.27 -1.02 4.18
N TRP A 109 7.51 -1.22 4.65
CA TRP A 109 7.82 -1.42 6.08
C TRP A 109 8.95 -0.51 6.52
N CYS A 110 9.17 -0.42 7.82
CA CYS A 110 10.43 0.05 8.39
C CYS A 110 11.05 -1.11 9.20
N ASN A 111 12.36 -1.33 9.04
CA ASN A 111 13.04 -2.51 9.59
C ASN A 111 14.25 -2.16 10.47
N THR A 112 14.45 -0.88 10.77
CA THR A 112 15.46 -0.37 11.70
C THR A 112 14.86 0.75 12.54
N LEU A 113 15.41 0.98 13.74
CA LEU A 113 14.96 2.12 14.57
C LEU A 113 15.06 3.44 13.82
N GLU A 114 16.13 3.65 13.05
CA GLU A 114 16.32 4.87 12.26
C GLU A 114 15.26 5.02 11.17
N SER A 115 14.99 3.96 10.40
CA SER A 115 13.96 3.99 9.34
C SER A 115 12.56 4.20 9.92
N CYS A 116 12.24 3.58 11.06
CA CYS A 116 10.95 3.78 11.74
C CYS A 116 10.83 5.18 12.35
N THR A 117 11.92 5.73 12.89
CA THR A 117 11.97 7.10 13.41
C THR A 117 11.71 8.12 12.30
N ARG A 118 12.24 7.89 11.09
CA ARG A 118 11.91 8.72 9.92
C ARG A 118 10.46 8.55 9.49
N ARG A 119 9.92 7.34 9.58
CA ARG A 119 8.54 7.02 9.17
C ARG A 119 7.48 7.62 10.11
N GLN A 120 7.75 7.76 11.40
CA GLN A 120 6.76 8.22 12.38
C GLN A 120 6.24 9.66 12.10
N VAL A 121 6.96 10.46 11.32
CA VAL A 121 6.56 11.83 10.92
C VAL A 121 5.95 11.87 9.51
N THR A 122 5.34 10.77 9.08
CA THR A 122 4.69 10.62 7.77
C THR A 122 3.27 10.06 7.92
N PRO A 123 2.41 10.12 6.88
CA PRO A 123 1.07 9.51 6.93
C PRO A 123 1.09 8.01 7.26
N LEU A 124 2.20 7.33 6.97
CA LEU A 124 2.40 5.90 7.19
C LEU A 124 3.00 5.54 8.56
N GLY A 125 3.11 6.52 9.45
CA GLY A 125 3.56 6.34 10.83
C GLY A 125 2.79 7.18 11.86
N SER A 126 1.92 8.08 11.43
CA SER A 126 1.14 8.95 12.31
C SER A 126 -0.12 9.47 11.63
N SER A 127 -1.24 9.40 12.34
CA SER A 127 -2.52 9.93 11.86
C SER A 127 -2.57 11.45 11.80
N LYS A 128 -1.61 12.15 12.42
CA LYS A 128 -1.49 13.62 12.34
C LYS A 128 -1.14 14.11 10.93
N TYR A 129 -0.57 13.24 10.11
CA TYR A 129 -0.16 13.55 8.74
C TYR A 129 -1.03 12.87 7.70
N MET A 130 -2.02 12.07 8.09
CA MET A 130 -2.94 11.44 7.15
C MET A 130 -3.83 12.49 6.48
N GLU A 131 -4.17 12.25 5.21
CA GLU A 131 -5.12 13.08 4.50
C GLU A 131 -6.48 13.03 5.23
N PRO A 132 -7.09 14.20 5.52
CA PRO A 132 -8.36 14.26 6.24
C PRO A 132 -9.51 13.67 5.42
N GLN A 133 -9.37 13.65 4.10
CA GLN A 133 -10.31 13.06 3.17
C GLN A 133 -9.58 12.30 2.09
N VAL A 134 -10.14 11.17 1.66
CA VAL A 134 -9.62 10.41 0.51
C VAL A 134 -10.75 10.06 -0.44
N ARG A 135 -10.46 10.12 -1.74
CA ARG A 135 -11.39 9.66 -2.77
C ARG A 135 -11.43 8.13 -2.78
N PHE A 136 -12.63 7.57 -2.68
CA PHE A 136 -12.81 6.14 -2.91
C PHE A 136 -12.92 5.84 -4.41
N SER A 137 -12.06 4.94 -4.90
CA SER A 137 -11.96 4.56 -6.32
C SER A 137 -11.72 3.06 -6.47
N GLY A 138 -11.81 2.55 -7.71
CA GLY A 138 -11.63 1.12 -7.99
C GLY A 138 -12.58 0.25 -7.17
N ILE A 139 -12.05 -0.74 -6.45
CA ILE A 139 -12.85 -1.65 -5.60
C ILE A 139 -13.58 -0.93 -4.44
N LEU A 140 -13.18 0.29 -4.09
CA LEU A 140 -13.87 1.13 -3.09
C LEU A 140 -14.88 2.10 -3.74
N SER A 141 -14.88 2.24 -5.06
CA SER A 141 -15.77 3.17 -5.76
C SER A 141 -17.24 2.87 -5.47
N ARG A 142 -18.06 3.92 -5.45
CA ARG A 142 -19.53 3.82 -5.33
C ARG A 142 -20.26 3.79 -6.66
N TYR A 143 -19.54 3.93 -7.76
CA TYR A 143 -20.11 3.87 -9.10
C TYR A 143 -20.04 2.45 -9.64
N PRO A 144 -21.18 1.86 -10.06
CA PRO A 144 -21.20 0.52 -10.67
C PRO A 144 -20.30 0.41 -11.91
N THR A 145 -20.05 1.52 -12.61
CA THR A 145 -19.15 1.57 -13.78
C THR A 145 -17.69 1.27 -13.43
N GLN A 146 -17.28 1.54 -12.18
CA GLN A 146 -15.94 1.23 -11.67
C GLN A 146 -15.92 -0.01 -10.76
N ASN A 147 -17.03 -0.26 -10.06
CA ASN A 147 -17.15 -1.30 -9.04
C ASN A 147 -18.48 -2.07 -9.18
N PRO A 148 -18.66 -2.87 -10.23
CA PRO A 148 -19.94 -3.52 -10.51
C PRO A 148 -20.40 -4.44 -9.38
N GLU A 149 -19.45 -5.07 -8.68
CA GLU A 149 -19.73 -6.09 -7.65
C GLU A 149 -20.01 -5.51 -6.25
N PHE A 150 -19.27 -4.47 -5.85
CA PHE A 150 -19.25 -4.01 -4.45
C PHE A 150 -19.68 -2.55 -4.27
N PHE A 151 -20.18 -1.87 -5.30
CA PHE A 151 -20.44 -0.42 -5.24
C PHE A 151 -21.34 0.01 -4.08
N ASN A 152 -22.31 -0.83 -3.69
CA ASN A 152 -23.30 -0.56 -2.66
C ASN A 152 -23.00 -1.21 -1.29
N TRP A 153 -21.82 -1.84 -1.13
CA TRP A 153 -21.39 -2.42 0.16
C TRP A 153 -20.94 -1.33 1.14
N ASN A 154 -20.90 -1.67 2.43
CA ASN A 154 -20.15 -0.90 3.42
C ASN A 154 -18.67 -0.98 3.08
N LYS A 155 -17.99 0.16 2.92
CA LYS A 155 -16.60 0.21 2.44
C LYS A 155 -15.73 0.94 3.44
N VAL A 156 -14.66 0.28 3.85
CA VAL A 156 -13.71 0.79 4.85
C VAL A 156 -12.32 0.81 4.22
N LYS A 157 -11.63 1.95 4.26
CA LYS A 157 -10.18 2.02 4.01
C LYS A 157 -9.48 2.13 5.36
N ILE A 158 -8.80 1.07 5.78
CA ILE A 158 -7.97 1.06 6.99
C ILE A 158 -6.67 1.78 6.69
N ARG A 159 -6.32 2.80 7.50
CA ARG A 159 -5.05 3.53 7.35
C ARG A 159 -3.92 2.79 8.05
N TYR A 160 -2.81 2.61 7.34
CA TYR A 160 -1.67 1.82 7.80
C TYR A 160 -0.61 2.73 8.43
N CYS A 161 -0.30 2.51 9.72
CA CYS A 161 0.58 3.40 10.47
C CYS A 161 1.55 2.72 11.46
N ASP A 162 1.64 1.39 11.48
CA ASP A 162 2.53 0.64 12.37
C ASP A 162 3.85 0.24 11.72
N GLY A 163 3.95 0.31 10.39
CA GLY A 163 5.17 -0.04 9.65
C GLY A 163 5.51 -1.54 9.63
N ALA A 164 4.60 -2.41 10.10
CA ALA A 164 4.79 -3.84 10.27
C ALA A 164 3.57 -4.68 9.79
N SER A 165 2.87 -4.25 8.73
CA SER A 165 1.67 -4.93 8.20
C SER A 165 0.60 -5.27 9.26
N LEU A 166 0.40 -4.39 10.24
CA LEU A 166 -0.52 -4.59 11.36
C LEU A 166 -0.24 -5.87 12.17
N ALA A 167 0.98 -6.41 12.16
CA ALA A 167 1.30 -7.70 12.79
C ALA A 167 2.14 -7.57 14.07
N GLY A 168 2.79 -6.42 14.29
CA GLY A 168 3.70 -6.24 15.42
C GLY A 168 3.01 -6.16 16.77
N HIS A 169 3.51 -6.91 17.76
CA HIS A 169 3.17 -6.74 19.18
C HIS A 169 4.32 -7.14 20.13
N PRO A 170 5.32 -6.29 20.37
CA PRO A 170 6.37 -6.61 21.32
C PRO A 170 5.85 -6.53 22.77
N GLU A 171 6.40 -7.38 23.63
CA GLU A 171 6.10 -7.42 25.07
C GLU A 171 6.41 -6.08 25.76
N SER A 172 7.43 -5.37 25.29
CA SER A 172 7.79 -4.04 25.78
C SER A 172 8.29 -3.14 24.66
N GLU A 173 8.10 -1.82 24.83
CA GLU A 173 8.67 -0.85 23.90
C GLU A 173 10.18 -0.68 24.12
N PHE A 174 10.87 -0.22 23.08
CA PHE A 174 12.28 0.11 23.17
C PHE A 174 12.52 1.24 24.18
N LYS A 175 13.49 1.04 25.08
CA LYS A 175 13.84 1.99 26.16
C LYS A 175 14.89 3.04 25.76
N ASN A 176 15.34 3.06 24.50
CA ASN A 176 16.50 3.83 24.04
C ASN A 176 16.21 5.32 23.71
N GLY A 177 15.21 5.94 24.32
CA GLY A 177 14.93 7.38 24.19
C GLY A 177 14.09 7.78 22.97
N THR A 178 14.06 7.00 21.88
CA THR A 178 13.12 7.20 20.77
C THR A 178 11.78 6.56 21.10
N LYS A 179 10.74 7.38 21.29
CA LYS A 179 9.39 6.93 21.67
C LYS A 179 8.62 6.41 20.45
N LEU A 180 9.00 5.24 19.96
CA LEU A 180 8.28 4.50 18.92
C LEU A 180 7.29 3.52 19.54
N TYR A 181 6.17 3.29 18.84
CA TYR A 181 5.14 2.33 19.23
C TYR A 181 4.94 1.28 18.13
N PHE A 182 5.29 0.02 18.41
CA PHE A 182 5.09 -1.08 17.47
C PHE A 182 3.82 -1.87 17.82
N ARG A 183 2.65 -1.28 17.55
CA ARG A 183 1.36 -1.79 18.03
C ARG A 183 0.42 -2.29 16.93
N GLY A 184 0.97 -2.80 15.83
CA GLY A 184 0.21 -3.27 14.67
C GLY A 184 -0.94 -4.23 15.02
N GLN A 185 -0.68 -5.28 15.78
CA GLN A 185 -1.71 -6.24 16.19
C GLN A 185 -2.82 -5.58 17.02
N ARG A 186 -2.45 -4.68 17.94
CA ARG A 186 -3.44 -3.95 18.75
C ARG A 186 -4.27 -2.99 17.92
N ILE A 187 -3.65 -2.34 16.94
CA ILE A 187 -4.36 -1.48 15.97
C ILE A 187 -5.40 -2.31 15.21
N TRP A 188 -5.01 -3.50 14.74
CA TRP A 188 -5.94 -4.42 14.08
C TRP A 188 -7.13 -4.77 14.99
N GLU A 189 -6.87 -5.21 16.21
CA GLU A 189 -7.90 -5.61 17.18
C GLU A 189 -8.91 -4.48 17.45
N VAL A 190 -8.44 -3.26 17.74
CA VAL A 190 -9.34 -2.13 18.03
C VAL A 190 -10.11 -1.65 16.81
N LEU A 191 -9.52 -1.75 15.60
CA LEU A 191 -10.25 -1.47 14.37
C LEU A 191 -11.36 -2.49 14.14
N MET A 192 -11.11 -3.78 14.38
CA MET A 192 -12.15 -4.79 14.26
C MET A 192 -13.27 -4.61 15.28
N GLU A 193 -12.93 -4.36 16.56
CA GLU A 193 -13.91 -4.03 17.61
C GLU A 193 -14.78 -2.82 17.20
N GLU A 194 -14.15 -1.77 16.67
CA GLU A 194 -14.82 -0.56 16.17
C GLU A 194 -15.82 -0.91 15.06
N LEU A 195 -15.36 -1.58 14.00
CA LEU A 195 -16.21 -1.90 12.83
C LEU A 195 -17.34 -2.88 13.18
N LEU A 196 -17.10 -3.85 14.07
CA LEU A 196 -18.14 -4.72 14.61
C LEU A 196 -19.25 -3.92 15.30
N SER A 197 -18.86 -2.89 16.06
CA SER A 197 -19.82 -1.98 16.74
C SER A 197 -20.60 -1.08 15.77
N LEU A 198 -20.05 -0.81 14.58
CA LEU A 198 -20.73 -0.07 13.51
C LEU A 198 -21.70 -0.93 12.68
N GLY A 199 -21.80 -2.23 12.99
CA GLY A 199 -22.76 -3.15 12.39
C GLY A 199 -22.13 -4.28 11.58
N MET A 200 -20.79 -4.37 11.50
CA MET A 200 -20.11 -5.49 10.83
C MET A 200 -20.40 -6.84 11.51
N SER A 201 -20.78 -6.81 12.78
CA SER A 201 -21.27 -7.98 13.53
C SER A 201 -22.48 -8.67 12.90
N ASN A 202 -23.23 -7.98 12.04
CA ASN A 202 -24.40 -8.51 11.32
C ASN A 202 -24.10 -8.76 9.82
N ALA A 203 -22.84 -8.84 9.43
CA ALA A 203 -22.47 -8.99 8.03
C ALA A 203 -22.95 -10.33 7.44
N LYS A 204 -23.54 -10.28 6.24
CA LYS A 204 -23.85 -11.48 5.44
C LYS A 204 -22.69 -11.89 4.55
N GLN A 205 -22.00 -10.90 4.02
CA GLN A 205 -20.80 -11.09 3.20
C GLN A 205 -19.72 -10.11 3.65
N ALA A 206 -18.48 -10.57 3.68
CA ALA A 206 -17.35 -9.74 4.02
C ALA A 206 -16.15 -10.05 3.13
N LEU A 207 -15.49 -9.00 2.64
CA LEU A 207 -14.25 -9.10 1.89
C LEU A 207 -13.16 -8.30 2.63
N LEU A 208 -12.12 -8.99 3.07
CA LEU A 208 -10.89 -8.35 3.50
C LEU A 208 -9.95 -8.25 2.31
N SER A 209 -9.44 -7.06 2.05
CA SER A 209 -8.51 -6.78 0.96
C SER A 209 -7.39 -5.87 1.43
N GLY A 210 -6.31 -5.81 0.66
CA GLY A 210 -5.26 -4.83 0.84
C GLY A 210 -4.23 -4.96 -0.27
N CYS A 211 -3.44 -3.90 -0.46
CA CYS A 211 -2.40 -3.83 -1.47
C CYS A 211 -1.00 -3.77 -0.84
N SER A 212 -0.01 -4.46 -1.42
CA SER A 212 1.39 -4.42 -0.97
C SER A 212 1.51 -4.85 0.51
N ALA A 213 2.00 -3.98 1.40
CA ALA A 213 2.05 -4.25 2.83
C ALA A 213 0.67 -4.53 3.45
N GLY A 214 -0.40 -3.92 2.91
CA GLY A 214 -1.78 -4.22 3.29
C GLY A 214 -2.27 -5.56 2.71
N GLY A 215 -1.72 -5.99 1.58
CA GLY A 215 -1.96 -7.32 1.03
C GLY A 215 -1.35 -8.41 1.91
N LEU A 216 -0.13 -8.19 2.41
CA LEU A 216 0.47 -9.08 3.41
C LEU A 216 -0.35 -9.07 4.71
N ALA A 217 -0.79 -7.90 5.18
CA ALA A 217 -1.66 -7.79 6.35
C ALA A 217 -2.97 -8.58 6.15
N THR A 218 -3.54 -8.57 4.94
CA THR A 218 -4.72 -9.36 4.59
C THR A 218 -4.47 -10.86 4.75
N LEU A 219 -3.30 -11.36 4.33
CA LEU A 219 -2.94 -12.77 4.52
C LEU A 219 -2.77 -13.12 6.00
N ILE A 220 -2.10 -12.25 6.77
CA ILE A 220 -1.84 -12.46 8.20
C ILE A 220 -3.15 -12.53 9.00
N HIS A 221 -4.10 -11.65 8.70
CA HIS A 221 -5.30 -11.45 9.51
C HIS A 221 -6.56 -12.16 8.99
N CYS A 222 -6.49 -12.86 7.85
CA CYS A 222 -7.66 -13.43 7.20
C CYS A 222 -8.46 -14.37 8.10
N ASP A 223 -7.78 -15.31 8.78
CA ASP A 223 -8.44 -16.29 9.63
C ASP A 223 -9.08 -15.63 10.86
N ASN A 224 -8.37 -14.71 11.50
CA ASN A 224 -8.91 -13.92 12.60
C ASN A 224 -10.14 -13.10 12.16
N PHE A 225 -10.09 -12.47 10.98
CA PHE A 225 -11.23 -11.75 10.42
C PHE A 225 -12.44 -12.65 10.18
N ARG A 226 -12.23 -13.87 9.67
CA ARG A 226 -13.30 -14.87 9.50
C ARG A 226 -13.95 -15.24 10.83
N ASP A 227 -13.15 -15.39 11.88
CA ASP A 227 -13.62 -15.83 13.19
C ASP A 227 -14.45 -14.79 13.93
N LEU A 228 -14.24 -13.50 13.62
CA LEU A 228 -14.99 -12.38 14.21
C LEU A 228 -16.43 -12.23 13.66
N LEU A 229 -16.74 -12.87 12.54
CA LEU A 229 -18.00 -12.70 11.81
C LEU A 229 -18.97 -13.87 12.03
N PRO A 230 -20.29 -13.68 11.77
CA PRO A 230 -21.28 -14.75 11.90
C PRO A 230 -20.86 -16.03 11.18
N LYS A 231 -21.24 -17.19 11.74
CA LYS A 231 -20.85 -18.49 11.17
C LYS A 231 -21.48 -18.74 9.79
N ASP A 232 -22.64 -18.17 9.54
CA ASP A 232 -23.34 -18.20 8.25
C ASP A 232 -22.90 -17.09 7.27
N ALA A 233 -22.05 -16.15 7.70
CA ALA A 233 -21.50 -15.13 6.81
C ALA A 233 -20.50 -15.74 5.81
N THR A 234 -20.56 -15.28 4.55
CA THR A 234 -19.55 -15.61 3.55
C THR A 234 -18.38 -14.62 3.65
N VAL A 235 -17.22 -15.10 4.05
CA VAL A 235 -16.01 -14.27 4.21
C VAL A 235 -14.97 -14.68 3.19
N LYS A 236 -14.36 -13.70 2.52
CA LYS A 236 -13.24 -13.89 1.58
C LYS A 236 -12.13 -12.91 1.88
N CYS A 237 -10.92 -13.28 1.46
CA CYS A 237 -9.74 -12.42 1.55
C CYS A 237 -9.07 -12.29 0.17
N LEU A 238 -8.68 -11.07 -0.19
CA LEU A 238 -8.03 -10.72 -1.45
C LEU A 238 -6.74 -9.94 -1.17
N ALA A 239 -5.62 -10.66 -1.18
CA ALA A 239 -4.30 -10.06 -1.02
C ALA A 239 -3.73 -9.62 -2.38
N ASP A 240 -3.78 -8.32 -2.67
CA ASP A 240 -3.17 -7.74 -3.86
C ASP A 240 -1.71 -7.38 -3.59
N ALA A 241 -0.80 -7.80 -4.47
CA ALA A 241 0.65 -7.59 -4.35
C ALA A 241 1.24 -7.92 -2.95
N GLY A 242 0.60 -8.82 -2.20
CA GLY A 242 0.92 -9.12 -0.80
C GLY A 242 1.67 -10.43 -0.57
N LYS A 243 1.96 -11.18 -1.63
CA LYS A 243 2.73 -12.43 -1.57
C LYS A 243 4.15 -12.19 -2.05
N MET A 244 5.11 -12.45 -1.18
CA MET A 244 6.54 -12.27 -1.43
C MET A 244 7.18 -13.66 -1.57
N LEU A 245 8.19 -13.76 -2.42
CA LEU A 245 9.01 -14.96 -2.54
C LEU A 245 10.28 -14.75 -1.72
N VAL A 246 10.64 -15.73 -0.90
CA VAL A 246 11.89 -15.76 -0.16
C VAL A 246 12.78 -16.81 -0.81
N GLU A 247 13.92 -16.38 -1.34
CA GLU A 247 14.96 -17.29 -1.81
C GLU A 247 15.83 -17.70 -0.62
N ILE A 248 15.90 -19.01 -0.36
CA ILE A 248 16.80 -19.56 0.65
C ILE A 248 18.10 -19.91 -0.06
N ILE A 249 19.13 -19.10 0.14
CA ILE A 249 20.48 -19.37 -0.34
C ILE A 249 21.12 -20.37 0.65
N PRO A 250 21.67 -21.50 0.19
CA PRO A 250 22.30 -22.52 1.03
C PRO A 250 23.56 -22.03 1.77
#